data_AF-A0A5C3LS46-F1
#
_entry.id   AF-A0A5C3LS46-F1
#
_cell.length_a   1.000
_cell.length_b   1.000
_cell.length_c   1.000
_cell.angle_alpha   90.00
_cell.angle_beta   90.00
_cell.angle_gamma   90.00
#
_symmetry.space_group_name_H-M   'P 1'
#
loop_
_entity.id
_entity.type
_entity.pdbx_description
1 polymer ?
#
loop_
_entity_poly.entity_id
_entity_poly.type
_entity_poly.pdbx_seq_one_letter_code
_entity_poly.pdbx_strand_id
1 'polypeptide(L)'
;MDEAFFLLNQAEQEEEEADDELQASTIATAAFIFIGAEEAHLICAEHCRHNCLYLVCSELLSNPQIGTPWQVLYASQSDCAFITTMGFNVITFDEILASGFAEQLLTESIPCIDTNFGGAPHPGGRSVDLSGALGLVLHYLNSTM
;
A
#
# COMPACT_ATOMS: atom_id res chain seq x y z
N MET A 1 -50.86 -23.47 -36.74
CA MET A 1 -50.38 -22.13 -36.32
C MET A 1 -49.13 -22.30 -35.47
N ASP A 2 -48.32 -23.33 -35.78
CA ASP A 2 -47.37 -23.90 -34.81
C ASP A 2 -45.92 -23.77 -35.29
N GLU A 3 -45.71 -23.70 -36.61
CA GLU A 3 -44.37 -23.65 -37.22
C GLU A 3 -43.70 -22.29 -37.02
N ALA A 4 -44.45 -21.19 -37.17
CA ALA A 4 -43.93 -19.84 -36.93
C ALA A 4 -43.63 -19.55 -35.46
N PHE A 5 -44.39 -20.15 -34.53
CA PHE A 5 -44.16 -20.04 -33.09
C PHE A 5 -42.93 -20.85 -32.66
N PHE A 6 -42.76 -22.05 -33.23
CA PHE A 6 -41.58 -22.88 -32.99
C PHE A 6 -40.30 -22.21 -33.48
N LEU A 7 -40.31 -21.60 -34.67
CA LEU A 7 -39.15 -20.88 -35.20
C LEU A 7 -38.78 -19.62 -34.40
N LEU A 8 -39.78 -18.90 -33.86
CA LEU A 8 -39.54 -17.73 -33.00
C LEU A 8 -38.88 -18.15 -31.68
N ASN A 9 -39.40 -19.20 -31.05
CA ASN A 9 -38.84 -19.74 -29.82
C ASN A 9 -37.43 -20.31 -30.02
N GLN A 10 -37.15 -20.91 -31.18
CA GLN A 10 -35.81 -21.39 -31.52
C GLN A 10 -34.80 -20.24 -31.70
N ALA A 11 -35.20 -19.16 -32.40
CA ALA A 11 -34.32 -18.01 -32.60
C ALA A 11 -34.04 -17.25 -31.29
N GLU A 12 -35.04 -17.11 -30.42
CA GLU A 12 -34.91 -16.47 -29.11
C GLU A 12 -33.97 -17.27 -28.19
N GLN A 13 -34.05 -18.60 -28.26
CA GLN A 13 -33.19 -19.52 -27.51
C GLN A 13 -31.74 -19.52 -28.02
N GLU A 14 -31.53 -19.42 -29.33
CA GLU A 14 -30.19 -19.27 -29.94
C GLU A 14 -29.55 -17.91 -29.59
N GLU A 15 -30.35 -16.85 -29.47
CA GLU A 15 -29.86 -15.51 -29.07
C GLU A 15 -29.49 -15.46 -27.57
N GLU A 16 -30.27 -16.13 -26.72
CA GLU A 16 -29.99 -16.25 -25.27
C GLU A 16 -28.71 -17.08 -25.01
N GLU A 17 -28.53 -18.21 -25.73
CA GLU A 17 -27.29 -19.01 -25.64
C GLU A 17 -26.05 -18.21 -26.10
N ALA A 18 -26.19 -17.39 -27.14
CA ALA A 18 -25.10 -16.54 -27.64
C ALA A 18 -24.72 -15.43 -26.65
N ASP A 19 -25.69 -14.82 -25.96
CA ASP A 19 -25.41 -13.81 -24.94
C ASP A 19 -24.74 -14.41 -23.71
N ASP A 20 -25.19 -15.60 -23.26
CA ASP A 20 -24.57 -16.33 -22.16
C ASP A 20 -23.10 -16.71 -22.47
N GLU A 21 -22.80 -17.15 -23.69
CA GLU A 21 -21.44 -17.45 -24.12
C GLU A 21 -20.56 -16.19 -24.17
N LEU A 22 -21.10 -15.07 -24.64
CA LEU A 22 -20.42 -13.78 -24.69
C LEU A 22 -20.15 -13.23 -23.27
N GLN A 23 -21.11 -13.36 -22.37
CA GLN A 23 -20.95 -13.01 -20.95
C GLN A 23 -19.89 -13.87 -20.28
N ALA A 24 -19.91 -15.19 -20.49
CA ALA A 24 -18.91 -16.11 -19.95
C ALA A 24 -17.49 -15.78 -20.44
N SER A 25 -17.33 -15.49 -21.74
CA SER A 25 -16.07 -15.05 -22.34
C SER A 25 -15.58 -13.72 -21.76
N THR A 26 -16.49 -12.77 -21.56
CA THR A 26 -16.18 -11.46 -20.97
C THR A 26 -15.73 -11.59 -19.52
N ILE A 27 -16.40 -12.44 -18.74
CA ILE A 27 -16.01 -12.73 -17.34
C ILE A 27 -14.64 -13.41 -17.31
N ALA A 28 -14.41 -14.40 -18.16
CA ALA A 28 -13.13 -15.11 -18.23
C ALA A 28 -11.98 -14.15 -18.59
N THR A 29 -12.16 -13.30 -19.60
CA THR A 29 -11.15 -12.32 -20.01
C THR A 29 -10.86 -11.29 -18.91
N ALA A 30 -11.89 -10.78 -18.22
CA ALA A 30 -11.71 -9.89 -17.08
C ALA A 30 -10.93 -10.56 -15.94
N ALA A 31 -11.22 -11.83 -15.63
CA ALA A 31 -10.48 -12.60 -14.64
C ALA A 31 -9.01 -12.79 -15.02
N PHE A 32 -8.71 -13.12 -16.29
CA PHE A 32 -7.34 -13.22 -16.78
C PHE A 32 -6.57 -11.90 -16.69
N ILE A 33 -7.21 -10.77 -17.02
CA ILE A 33 -6.60 -9.44 -16.89
C ILE A 33 -6.31 -9.14 -15.42
N PHE A 34 -7.24 -9.43 -14.51
CA PHE A 34 -7.07 -9.22 -13.09
C PHE A 34 -5.91 -10.05 -12.51
N ILE A 35 -5.89 -11.35 -12.81
CA ILE A 35 -4.82 -12.27 -12.40
C ILE A 35 -3.47 -11.82 -12.96
N GLY A 36 -3.41 -11.50 -14.26
CA GLY A 36 -2.18 -11.05 -14.91
C GLY A 36 -1.67 -9.71 -14.37
N ALA A 37 -2.57 -8.79 -14.02
CA ALA A 37 -2.19 -7.54 -13.36
C ALA A 37 -1.62 -7.79 -11.96
N GLU A 38 -2.22 -8.70 -11.18
CA GLU A 38 -1.70 -9.08 -9.87
C GLU A 38 -0.30 -9.71 -9.97
N GLU A 39 -0.10 -10.68 -10.88
CA GLU A 39 1.20 -11.30 -11.11
C GLU A 39 2.25 -10.28 -11.57
N ALA A 40 1.89 -9.34 -12.44
CA ALA A 40 2.80 -8.28 -12.88
C ALA A 40 3.20 -7.36 -11.71
N HIS A 41 2.27 -7.05 -10.78
CA HIS A 41 2.59 -6.30 -9.58
C HIS A 41 3.59 -7.05 -8.68
N LEU A 42 3.42 -8.37 -8.51
CA LEU A 42 4.32 -9.20 -7.72
C LEU A 42 5.73 -9.27 -8.34
N ILE A 43 5.82 -9.46 -9.66
CA ILE A 43 7.10 -9.50 -10.38
C ILE A 43 7.83 -8.15 -10.28
N CYS A 44 7.12 -7.04 -10.48
CA CYS A 44 7.69 -5.70 -10.34
C CYS A 44 8.17 -5.44 -8.89
N ALA A 45 7.38 -5.83 -7.89
CA ALA A 45 7.76 -5.73 -6.48
C ALA A 45 9.01 -6.55 -6.16
N GLU A 46 9.10 -7.79 -6.67
CA GLU A 46 10.27 -8.64 -6.49
C GLU A 46 11.52 -8.10 -7.22
N HIS A 47 11.35 -7.51 -8.40
CA HIS A 47 12.45 -6.90 -9.13
C HIS A 47 13.00 -5.65 -8.41
N CYS A 48 12.12 -4.83 -7.84
CA CYS A 48 12.52 -3.74 -6.96
C CYS A 48 13.21 -4.26 -5.69
N ARG A 49 12.68 -5.32 -5.07
CA ARG A 49 13.26 -5.96 -3.87
C ARG A 49 14.72 -6.38 -4.06
N HIS A 50 15.09 -6.87 -5.24
CA HIS A 50 16.46 -7.35 -5.48
C HIS A 50 17.48 -6.22 -5.64
N ASN A 51 17.04 -5.02 -6.01
CA ASN A 51 17.91 -3.89 -6.34
C ASN A 51 17.81 -2.70 -5.37
N CYS A 52 16.76 -2.64 -4.54
CA CYS A 52 16.55 -1.60 -3.54
C CYS A 52 17.21 -2.01 -2.22
N LEU A 53 18.06 -1.13 -1.68
CA LEU A 53 18.62 -1.25 -0.32
C LEU A 53 17.72 -0.63 0.75
N TYR A 54 16.44 -0.43 0.43
CA TYR A 54 15.46 0.24 1.27
C TYR A 54 14.12 -0.48 1.20
N LEU A 55 13.30 -0.31 2.24
CA LEU A 55 11.97 -0.91 2.33
C LEU A 55 11.08 -0.47 1.16
N VAL A 56 10.53 -1.43 0.42
CA VAL A 56 9.54 -1.19 -0.64
C VAL A 56 8.12 -1.31 -0.09
N CYS A 57 7.14 -0.71 -0.79
CA CYS A 57 5.75 -0.68 -0.36
C CYS A 57 5.18 -2.09 -0.09
N SER A 58 5.60 -3.10 -0.85
CA SER A 58 5.22 -4.51 -0.66
C SER A 58 5.76 -5.15 0.63
N GLU A 59 6.80 -4.56 1.24
CA GLU A 59 7.40 -5.03 2.49
C GLU A 59 6.81 -4.33 3.71
N LEU A 60 5.96 -3.33 3.50
CA LEU A 60 5.22 -2.67 4.55
C LEU A 60 4.07 -3.57 5.05
N LEU A 61 3.67 -3.37 6.30
CA LEU A 61 2.47 -4.00 6.87
C LEU A 61 1.25 -3.68 6.00
N SER A 62 0.27 -4.60 5.96
CA SER A 62 -0.97 -4.43 5.18
C SER A 62 -1.69 -3.09 5.48
N ASN A 63 -1.54 -2.58 6.70
CA ASN A 63 -1.83 -1.19 7.03
C ASN A 63 -0.61 -0.58 7.75
N PRO A 64 0.23 0.18 7.05
CA PRO A 64 1.46 0.69 7.63
C PRO A 64 1.24 1.92 8.53
N GLN A 65 0.01 2.43 8.62
CA GLN A 65 -0.35 3.52 9.54
C GLN A 65 -0.78 3.01 10.92
N ILE A 66 -1.00 1.70 11.10
CA ILE A 66 -1.57 1.13 12.32
C ILE A 66 -0.82 -0.13 12.74
N GLY A 67 -0.47 -0.22 14.02
CA GLY A 67 0.13 -1.40 14.61
C GLY A 67 1.54 -1.67 14.11
N THR A 68 2.26 -0.64 13.65
CA THR A 68 3.68 -0.80 13.34
C THR A 68 4.45 -1.19 14.61
N PRO A 69 5.58 -1.94 14.49
CA PRO A 69 6.41 -2.27 15.65
C PRO A 69 6.79 -1.02 16.47
N TRP A 70 6.98 0.12 15.80
CA TRP A 70 7.31 1.40 16.41
C TRP A 70 6.13 2.04 17.14
N GLN A 71 4.92 1.95 16.61
CA GLN A 71 3.71 2.39 17.34
C GLN A 71 3.43 1.51 18.55
N VAL A 72 3.63 0.20 18.44
CA VAL A 72 3.47 -0.74 19.57
C VAL A 72 4.53 -0.44 20.64
N LEU A 73 5.77 -0.19 20.22
CA LEU A 73 6.82 0.25 21.13
C LEU A 73 6.43 1.57 21.81
N TYR A 74 5.99 2.57 21.04
CA TYR A 74 5.52 3.85 21.55
C TYR A 74 4.36 3.71 22.55
N ALA A 75 3.36 2.88 22.24
CA ALA A 75 2.27 2.60 23.16
C ALA A 75 2.72 1.94 24.48
N SER A 76 3.84 1.19 24.46
CA SER A 76 4.38 0.56 25.67
C SER A 76 5.00 1.56 26.65
N GLN A 77 5.40 2.74 26.18
CA GLN A 77 6.00 3.81 26.99
C GLN A 77 7.19 3.33 27.86
N SER A 78 7.91 2.30 27.38
CA SER A 78 9.00 1.68 28.12
C SER A 78 10.35 2.30 27.76
N ASP A 79 10.93 3.07 28.67
CA ASP A 79 12.25 3.68 28.47
C ASP A 79 13.34 2.67 28.09
N CYS A 80 13.37 1.50 28.74
CA CYS A 80 14.34 0.45 28.41
C CYS A 80 14.18 -0.03 26.97
N ALA A 81 12.94 -0.23 26.51
CA ALA A 81 12.68 -0.69 25.16
C ALA A 81 13.06 0.37 24.13
N PHE A 82 12.73 1.63 24.40
CA PHE A 82 13.10 2.79 23.58
C PHE A 82 14.62 2.96 23.47
N ILE A 83 15.34 2.96 24.58
CA ILE A 83 16.80 3.12 24.60
C ILE A 83 17.46 1.99 23.81
N THR A 84 17.01 0.75 24.00
CA THR A 84 17.59 -0.42 23.33
C THR A 84 17.36 -0.40 21.81
N THR A 85 16.23 0.14 21.36
CA THR A 85 15.81 0.00 19.96
C THR A 85 16.04 1.25 19.12
N MET A 86 15.98 2.43 19.74
CA MET A 86 16.03 3.76 19.13
C MET A 86 17.10 4.68 19.75
N GLY A 87 17.79 4.26 20.80
CA GLY A 87 18.91 4.99 21.40
C GLY A 87 18.54 6.14 22.34
N PHE A 88 17.25 6.48 22.47
CA PHE A 88 16.74 7.55 23.33
C PHE A 88 15.66 7.02 24.26
N ASN A 89 15.36 7.73 25.35
CA ASN A 89 14.20 7.43 26.20
C ASN A 89 12.90 8.02 25.60
N VAL A 90 11.75 7.74 26.21
CA VAL A 90 10.45 8.18 25.68
C VAL A 90 10.33 9.70 25.67
N ILE A 91 10.79 10.37 26.73
CA ILE A 91 10.71 11.84 26.85
C ILE A 91 11.50 12.53 25.74
N THR A 92 12.74 12.11 25.50
CA THR A 92 13.57 12.66 24.42
C THR A 92 12.97 12.37 23.05
N PHE A 93 12.35 11.19 22.86
CA PHE A 93 11.64 10.88 21.63
C PHE A 93 10.47 11.85 21.38
N ASP A 94 9.64 12.11 22.39
CA ASP A 94 8.53 13.06 22.32
C ASP A 94 9.01 14.50 22.06
N GLU A 95 10.10 14.90 22.71
CA GLU A 95 10.72 16.21 22.47
C GLU A 95 11.17 16.37 21.03
N ILE A 96 11.84 15.36 20.46
CA ILE A 96 12.26 15.38 19.04
C ILE A 96 11.04 15.47 18.13
N LEU A 97 10.01 14.66 18.40
CA LEU A 97 8.78 14.65 17.64
C LEU A 97 8.09 16.03 17.62
N ALA A 98 8.03 16.68 18.78
CA ALA A 98 7.42 18.00 18.98
C ALA A 98 8.30 19.17 18.51
N SER A 99 9.63 19.01 18.46
CA SER A 99 10.58 20.07 18.10
C SER A 99 10.58 20.51 16.64
N GLY A 100 9.68 19.95 15.82
CA GLY A 100 9.52 20.29 14.41
C GLY A 100 9.60 19.08 13.47
N PHE A 101 9.99 17.90 13.96
CA PHE A 101 10.00 16.69 13.12
C PHE A 101 8.61 16.39 12.57
N ALA A 102 7.58 16.39 13.43
CA ALA A 102 6.20 16.17 12.99
C ALA A 102 5.71 17.23 11.99
N GLU A 103 6.03 18.50 12.23
CA GLU A 103 5.62 19.62 11.38
C GLU A 103 6.27 19.54 10.00
N GLN A 104 7.59 19.36 9.96
CA GLN A 104 8.34 19.22 8.72
C GLN A 104 7.90 17.98 7.96
N LEU A 105 7.69 16.87 8.66
CA LEU A 105 7.22 15.64 8.03
C LEU A 105 5.81 15.82 7.46
N LEU A 106 4.91 16.62 8.04
CA LEU A 106 3.59 16.85 7.46
C LEU A 106 3.60 17.85 6.30
N THR A 107 4.50 18.84 6.36
CA THR A 107 4.49 20.01 5.47
C THR A 107 5.37 19.82 4.23
N GLU A 108 6.47 19.08 4.34
CA GLU A 108 7.39 18.88 3.22
C GLU A 108 6.96 17.68 2.35
N SER A 109 6.76 17.94 1.07
CA SER A 109 6.71 16.89 0.04
C SER A 109 8.14 16.48 -0.31
N ILE A 110 8.42 15.18 -0.32
CA ILE A 110 9.69 14.68 -0.81
C ILE A 110 9.69 14.88 -2.33
N PRO A 111 10.59 15.70 -2.90
CA PRO A 111 10.62 15.92 -4.34
C PRO A 111 11.06 14.62 -5.02
N CYS A 112 10.14 13.98 -5.73
CA CYS A 112 10.43 12.85 -6.59
C CYS A 112 10.25 13.29 -8.05
N ILE A 113 11.04 12.71 -8.96
CA ILE A 113 11.00 13.02 -10.41
C ILE A 113 9.58 12.90 -10.99
N ASP A 114 8.79 11.98 -10.46
CA ASP A 114 7.41 11.72 -10.90
C ASP A 114 6.37 12.55 -10.13
N THR A 115 6.80 13.44 -9.24
CA THR A 115 5.91 14.27 -8.41
C THR A 115 5.99 15.72 -8.85
N ASN A 116 4.84 16.37 -9.02
CA ASN A 116 4.78 17.80 -9.33
C ASN A 116 5.46 18.60 -8.19
N PHE A 117 6.56 19.28 -8.50
CA PHE A 117 7.36 20.06 -7.53
C PHE A 117 6.54 21.12 -6.77
N GLY A 118 5.40 21.55 -7.31
CA GLY A 118 4.47 22.49 -6.65
C GLY A 118 3.22 21.85 -6.04
N GLY A 119 3.14 20.51 -5.99
CA GLY A 119 2.00 19.80 -5.42
C GLY A 119 1.92 20.02 -3.91
N ALA A 120 0.71 20.30 -3.41
CA ALA A 120 0.47 20.35 -1.97
C ALA A 120 0.89 19.00 -1.33
N PRO A 121 1.52 19.01 -0.15
CA PRO A 121 1.80 17.78 0.58
C PRO A 121 0.49 16.98 0.74
N HIS A 122 0.59 15.66 0.70
CA HIS A 122 -0.56 14.76 0.84
C HIS A 122 -0.54 14.06 2.20
N PRO A 123 -1.05 14.69 3.28
CA PRO A 123 -1.06 14.11 4.63
C PRO A 123 -1.69 12.72 4.68
N GLY A 124 -2.72 12.46 3.86
CA GLY A 124 -3.44 11.18 3.81
C GLY A 124 -2.77 10.08 2.99
N GLY A 125 -1.72 10.40 2.21
CA GLY A 125 -1.02 9.43 1.35
C GLY A 125 0.23 8.82 1.97
N ARG A 126 0.54 9.16 3.22
CA ARG A 126 1.74 8.65 3.89
C ARG A 126 1.48 7.24 4.38
N SER A 127 2.41 6.34 4.09
CA SER A 127 2.31 4.95 4.51
C SER A 127 2.49 4.80 6.02
N VAL A 128 3.25 5.68 6.68
CA VAL A 128 3.58 5.57 8.10
C VAL A 128 3.12 6.80 8.87
N ASP A 129 2.75 6.61 10.14
CA ASP A 129 2.40 7.70 11.05
C ASP A 129 3.65 8.45 11.56
N LEU A 130 3.44 9.59 12.22
CA LEU A 130 4.53 10.44 12.72
C LEU A 130 5.46 9.70 13.69
N SER A 131 4.88 8.94 14.63
CA SER A 131 5.64 8.19 15.63
C SER A 131 6.40 7.03 15.00
N GLY A 132 5.76 6.29 14.09
CA GLY A 132 6.39 5.21 13.36
C GLY A 132 7.47 5.70 12.40
N ALA A 133 7.31 6.88 11.79
CA ALA A 133 8.32 7.47 10.92
C ALA A 133 9.60 7.80 11.69
N LEU A 134 9.48 8.52 12.81
CA LEU A 134 10.62 8.85 13.66
C LEU A 134 11.27 7.57 14.22
N GLY A 135 10.45 6.63 14.68
CA GLY A 135 10.91 5.35 15.19
C GLY A 135 11.68 4.54 14.15
N LEU A 136 11.23 4.51 12.90
CA LEU A 136 11.91 3.83 11.80
C LEU A 136 13.27 4.47 11.49
N VAL A 137 13.34 5.79 11.44
CA VAL A 137 14.59 6.53 11.19
C VAL A 137 15.60 6.25 12.31
N LEU A 138 15.18 6.38 13.57
CA LEU A 138 16.06 6.13 14.71
C LEU A 138 16.53 4.67 14.76
N HIS A 139 15.65 3.73 14.48
CA HIS A 139 16.02 2.33 14.41
C HIS A 139 17.04 2.06 13.31
N TYR A 140 16.84 2.62 12.11
CA TYR A 140 17.78 2.50 11.00
C TYR A 140 19.15 3.08 11.37
N LEU A 141 19.19 4.31 11.91
CA LEU A 141 20.44 4.95 12.32
C LEU A 141 21.21 4.12 13.35
N ASN A 142 20.52 3.57 14.37
CA ASN A 142 21.17 2.72 15.37
C ASN A 142 21.59 1.34 14.84
N SER A 143 20.94 0.83 13.79
CA SER A 143 21.27 -0.46 13.17
C SER A 143 22.41 -0.38 12.16
N THR A 144 22.86 0.83 11.81
CA THR A 144 23.98 1.07 10.87
C THR A 144 25.34 1.26 11.54
N MET A 145 25.41 1.19 12.88
CA MET A 145 26.67 1.20 13.63
C MET A 145 27.26 -0.20 13.81
#